data_AF-A0AAV8ZQ40-F1
#
_entry.id   AF-A0AAV8ZQ40-F1
#
_cell.length_a   1.000
_cell.length_b   1.000
_cell.length_c   1.000
_cell.angle_alpha   90.00
_cell.angle_beta   90.00
_cell.angle_gamma   90.00
#
_symmetry.space_group_name_H-M   'P 1'
#
loop_
_entity.id
_entity.type
_entity.pdbx_description
1 polymer ?
#
loop_
_entity_poly.entity_id
_entity_poly.type
_entity_poly.pdbx_seq_one_letter_code
_entity_poly.pdbx_strand_id
1 'polypeptide(L)'
;MTKQEIEFDTPFRELGFPGAPFRSTVLLQPTSGCLVNLTEWPPFVITLEDVELVHFERVQFHLKNFDMVFVFKDYHRKTAMVNAIPMNMLDHVKEWLNSCDIR
;
A
#
# COMPACT_ATOMS: atom_id res chain seq x y z
N MET A 1 14.02 23.59 15.17
CA MET A 1 14.32 22.71 14.01
C MET A 1 14.80 21.37 14.55
N THR A 2 14.35 20.25 13.99
CA THR A 2 14.49 18.88 14.52
C THR A 2 15.91 18.29 14.45
N LYS A 3 16.91 19.05 13.97
CA LYS A 3 18.31 18.60 13.81
C LYS A 3 18.45 17.25 13.07
N GLN A 4 17.59 16.99 12.08
CA GLN A 4 17.51 15.71 11.33
C GLN A 4 17.12 14.49 12.16
N GLU A 5 16.68 14.64 13.41
CA GLU A 5 16.13 13.53 14.20
C GLU A 5 14.72 13.12 13.72
N ILE A 6 14.03 14.02 13.03
CA ILE A 6 12.74 13.78 12.40
C ILE A 6 12.77 14.40 11.01
N GLU A 7 12.45 13.58 10.01
CA GLU A 7 12.28 13.96 8.63
C GLU A 7 10.82 13.78 8.20
N PHE A 8 10.31 14.73 7.41
CA PHE A 8 8.95 14.67 6.89
C PHE A 8 8.98 14.04 5.51
N ASP A 9 8.34 12.89 5.40
CA ASP A 9 8.23 12.18 4.13
C ASP A 9 7.15 12.82 3.24
N THR A 10 7.39 12.83 1.93
CA THR A 10 6.46 13.41 0.94
C THR A 10 5.89 12.30 0.07
N PRO A 11 4.56 12.12 -0.01
CA PRO A 11 3.98 11.09 -0.85
C PRO A 11 4.29 11.27 -2.34
N PHE A 12 4.74 10.20 -2.98
CA PHE A 12 4.97 10.12 -4.41
C PHE A 12 3.65 10.00 -5.15
N ARG A 13 3.08 11.13 -5.58
CA ARG A 13 1.76 11.17 -6.25
C ARG A 13 1.69 10.34 -7.52
N GLU A 14 2.77 10.26 -8.28
CA GLU A 14 2.85 9.49 -9.53
C GLU A 14 2.77 7.98 -9.31
N LEU A 15 3.16 7.50 -8.12
CA LEU A 15 3.05 6.09 -7.73
C LEU A 15 1.70 5.76 -7.08
N GLY A 16 0.82 6.75 -6.92
CA GLY A 16 -0.46 6.56 -6.24
C GLY A 16 -1.44 5.68 -7.02
N PHE A 17 -2.26 4.93 -6.29
CA PHE A 17 -3.29 4.08 -6.86
C PHE A 17 -4.57 4.07 -6.00
N PRO A 18 -5.76 3.93 -6.62
CA PRO A 18 -7.00 3.82 -5.87
C PRO A 18 -7.15 2.44 -5.24
N GLY A 19 -7.66 2.39 -4.00
CA GLY A 19 -7.99 1.16 -3.30
C GLY A 19 -8.83 1.42 -2.06
N ALA A 20 -9.45 0.38 -1.52
CA ALA A 20 -10.32 0.46 -0.34
C ALA A 20 -9.66 -0.28 0.84
N PRO A 21 -8.81 0.40 1.64
CA PRO A 21 -8.27 -0.17 2.87
C PRO A 21 -9.33 -0.31 3.98
N PHE A 22 -10.39 0.50 3.90
CA PHE A 22 -11.52 0.49 4.83
C PHE A 22 -12.85 0.36 4.06
N ARG A 23 -13.77 1.32 4.22
CA ARG A 23 -15.12 1.26 3.63
C ARG A 23 -15.27 2.01 2.29
N SER A 24 -14.37 2.93 2.00
CA SER A 24 -14.37 3.77 0.80
C SER A 24 -13.11 3.51 -0.02
N THR A 25 -13.22 3.72 -1.34
CA THR A 25 -12.06 3.80 -2.21
C THR A 25 -11.38 5.15 -2.01
N VAL A 26 -10.09 5.12 -1.67
CA VAL A 26 -9.25 6.28 -1.43
C VAL A 26 -8.02 6.22 -2.34
N LEU A 27 -7.33 7.34 -2.51
CA LEU A 27 -6.02 7.36 -3.16
C LEU A 27 -4.95 6.94 -2.14
N LEU A 28 -4.32 5.80 -2.37
CA LEU A 28 -3.15 5.35 -1.61
C LEU A 28 -1.90 5.85 -2.30
N GLN A 29 -0.96 6.39 -1.53
CA GLN A 29 0.26 6.99 -2.05
C GLN A 29 1.47 6.45 -1.29
N PRO A 30 2.47 5.90 -1.99
CA PRO A 30 3.74 5.56 -1.37
C PRO A 30 4.50 6.79 -0.92
N THR A 31 5.32 6.62 0.11
CA THR A 31 6.36 7.54 0.56
C THR A 31 7.71 6.78 0.53
N SER A 32 8.80 7.37 1.02
CA SER A 32 10.09 6.67 1.09
C SER A 32 10.06 5.39 1.94
N GLY A 33 9.22 5.35 2.99
CA GLY A 33 9.16 4.21 3.93
C GLY A 33 7.75 3.66 4.20
N CYS A 34 6.70 4.27 3.65
CA CYS A 34 5.32 3.88 3.95
C CYS A 34 4.42 3.81 2.71
N LEU A 35 3.31 3.08 2.80
CA LEU A 35 2.12 3.30 1.98
C LEU A 35 1.07 4.01 2.82
N VAL A 36 0.55 5.14 2.35
CA VAL A 36 -0.36 5.97 3.16
C VAL A 36 -1.64 6.40 2.43
N ASN A 37 -2.71 6.59 3.21
CA ASN A 37 -3.76 7.55 2.92
C ASN A 37 -3.97 8.40 4.18
N LEU A 38 -3.74 9.70 4.06
CA LEU A 38 -3.81 10.66 5.18
C LEU A 38 -4.91 11.71 5.00
N THR A 39 -5.67 11.61 3.91
CA THR A 39 -6.72 12.58 3.56
C THR A 39 -8.10 12.17 4.06
N GLU A 40 -8.34 10.86 4.28
CA GLU A 40 -9.58 10.34 4.85
C GLU A 40 -9.36 9.79 6.26
N TRP A 41 -10.46 9.73 7.03
CA TRP A 41 -10.47 9.17 8.38
C TRP A 41 -11.24 7.84 8.41
N PRO A 42 -10.69 6.76 9.02
CA PRO A 42 -9.39 6.70 9.68
C PRO A 42 -8.21 6.72 8.67
N PRO A 43 -7.03 7.25 9.05
CA PRO A 43 -5.87 7.21 8.18
C PRO A 43 -5.39 5.78 8.00
N PHE A 44 -4.81 5.51 6.83
CA PHE A 44 -4.16 4.24 6.53
C PHE A 44 -2.66 4.46 6.45
N VAL A 45 -1.87 3.69 7.19
CA VAL A 45 -0.41 3.75 7.20
C VAL A 45 0.15 2.34 7.31
N ILE A 46 1.01 1.97 6.36
CA ILE A 46 1.77 0.72 6.37
C ILE A 46 3.24 1.05 6.25
N THR A 47 4.02 0.77 7.29
CA THR A 47 5.49 0.82 7.24
C THR A 47 5.99 -0.33 6.37
N LEU A 48 6.71 -0.02 5.30
CA LEU A 48 7.17 -1.01 4.33
C LEU A 48 8.23 -1.95 4.94
N GLU A 49 9.04 -1.46 5.87
CA GLU A 49 10.04 -2.26 6.59
C GLU A 49 9.40 -3.38 7.43
N ASP A 50 8.16 -3.23 7.87
CA ASP A 50 7.45 -4.25 8.66
C ASP A 50 6.86 -5.37 7.79
N VAL A 51 6.83 -5.20 6.47
CA VAL A 51 6.19 -6.14 5.54
C VAL A 51 7.15 -7.30 5.24
N GLU A 52 6.64 -8.52 5.39
CA GLU A 52 7.33 -9.75 4.99
C GLU A 52 7.10 -10.05 3.50
N LEU A 53 5.84 -9.98 3.08
CA LEU A 53 5.43 -10.19 1.70
C LEU A 53 4.07 -9.55 1.42
N VAL A 54 3.75 -9.41 0.14
CA VAL A 54 2.44 -8.97 -0.35
C VAL A 54 1.79 -10.08 -1.17
N HIS A 55 0.55 -10.40 -0.84
CA HIS A 55 -0.24 -11.37 -1.59
C HIS A 55 -1.33 -10.68 -2.40
N PHE A 56 -1.35 -10.88 -3.72
CA PHE A 56 -2.43 -10.42 -4.59
C PHE A 56 -3.52 -11.49 -4.71
N GLU A 57 -4.72 -11.15 -4.25
CA GLU A 57 -5.88 -12.02 -4.32
C GLU A 57 -6.80 -11.60 -5.48
N ARG A 58 -7.62 -12.54 -5.96
CA ARG A 58 -8.62 -12.29 -7.01
C ARG A 58 -8.04 -11.76 -8.33
N VAL A 59 -6.76 -12.04 -8.61
CA VAL A 59 -6.13 -11.73 -9.91
C VAL A 59 -6.62 -12.73 -10.96
N GLN A 60 -7.67 -12.36 -11.69
CA GLN A 60 -8.29 -13.20 -12.73
C GLN A 60 -8.78 -12.33 -13.91
N PHE A 61 -8.74 -12.88 -15.12
CA PHE A 61 -9.03 -12.12 -16.35
C PHE A 61 -10.43 -11.47 -16.40
N HIS A 62 -11.45 -12.13 -15.80
CA HIS A 62 -12.84 -11.67 -15.83
C HIS A 62 -13.19 -10.69 -14.69
N LEU A 63 -12.30 -10.48 -13.72
CA LEU A 63 -12.53 -9.56 -12.61
C LEU A 63 -12.01 -8.17 -12.97
N LYS A 64 -12.73 -7.13 -12.54
CA LYS A 64 -12.33 -5.73 -12.79
C LYS A 64 -11.36 -5.21 -11.74
N ASN A 65 -11.33 -5.84 -10.57
CA ASN A 65 -10.52 -5.44 -9.44
C ASN A 65 -9.82 -6.66 -8.81
N PHE A 66 -8.67 -6.42 -8.21
CA PHE A 66 -7.97 -7.37 -7.34
C PHE A 66 -7.86 -6.82 -5.92
N ASP A 67 -7.44 -7.67 -4.99
CA ASP A 67 -7.11 -7.24 -3.63
C ASP A 67 -5.64 -7.47 -3.32
N MET A 68 -5.12 -6.67 -2.40
CA MET A 68 -3.74 -6.75 -1.96
C MET A 68 -3.70 -6.94 -0.44
N VAL A 69 -2.99 -7.97 0.01
CA VAL A 69 -2.86 -8.33 1.42
C VAL A 69 -1.39 -8.14 1.84
N PHE A 70 -1.16 -7.29 2.84
CA PHE A 70 0.13 -7.14 3.49
C PHE A 70 0.26 -8.17 4.61
N VAL A 71 1.26 -9.03 4.49
CA VAL A 71 1.69 -9.96 5.55
C VAL A 71 2.91 -9.35 6.23
N PHE A 72 2.83 -9.20 7.55
CA PHE A 72 3.89 -8.56 8.34
C PHE A 72 4.92 -9.59 8.83
N LYS A 73 6.15 -9.12 9.09
CA LYS A 73 7.24 -9.91 9.69
C LYS A 73 6.87 -10.46 11.06
N ASP A 74 6.11 -9.69 11.84
CA ASP A 74 5.46 -10.18 13.06
C ASP A 74 4.18 -10.93 12.71
N TYR A 75 4.23 -12.27 12.69
CA TYR A 75 3.08 -13.11 12.37
C TYR A 75 1.97 -13.12 13.44
N HIS A 76 2.17 -12.50 14.61
CA HIS A 76 1.09 -12.26 15.56
C HIS A 76 0.26 -11.02 15.20
N ARG A 77 0.82 -10.10 14.38
CA ARG A 77 0.10 -8.95 13.85
C ARG A 77 -0.89 -9.39 12.79
N LYS A 78 -2.14 -8.92 12.91
CA LYS A 78 -3.15 -9.15 11.87
C LYS A 78 -2.72 -8.51 10.55
N THR A 79 -2.94 -9.21 9.44
CA THR A 79 -2.70 -8.68 8.09
C THR A 79 -3.50 -7.41 7.82
N ALA A 80 -2.98 -6.57 6.94
CA ALA A 80 -3.71 -5.41 6.41
C ALA A 80 -4.12 -5.69 4.96
N MET A 81 -5.26 -5.15 4.55
CA MET A 81 -5.83 -5.38 3.23
C MET A 81 -6.13 -4.07 2.55
N VAL A 82 -5.92 -4.03 1.24
CA VAL A 82 -6.43 -3.01 0.34
C VAL A 82 -7.30 -3.71 -0.69
N ASN A 83 -8.60 -3.47 -0.61
CA ASN A 83 -9.56 -4.10 -1.49
C ASN A 83 -9.82 -3.27 -2.75
N ALA A 84 -10.42 -3.90 -3.76
CA ALA A 84 -11.00 -3.25 -4.92
C ALA A 84 -10.01 -2.34 -5.69
N ILE A 85 -8.75 -2.77 -5.79
CA ILE A 85 -7.75 -2.08 -6.63
C ILE A 85 -8.07 -2.39 -8.10
N PRO A 86 -8.19 -1.40 -8.99
CA PRO A 86 -8.46 -1.63 -10.40
C PRO A 86 -7.42 -2.53 -11.06
N MET A 87 -7.86 -3.50 -11.87
CA MET A 87 -6.95 -4.46 -12.52
C MET A 87 -5.91 -3.81 -13.45
N ASN A 88 -6.22 -2.65 -14.03
CA ASN A 88 -5.26 -1.90 -14.85
C ASN A 88 -4.11 -1.29 -14.03
N MET A 89 -4.19 -1.28 -12.69
CA MET A 89 -3.11 -0.85 -11.80
C MET A 89 -2.22 -2.00 -11.34
N LEU A 90 -2.49 -3.25 -11.73
CA LEU A 90 -1.77 -4.41 -11.21
C LEU A 90 -0.25 -4.33 -11.50
N ASP A 91 0.12 -4.04 -12.75
CA ASP A 91 1.53 -3.96 -13.13
C ASP A 91 2.24 -2.76 -12.49
N HIS A 92 1.55 -1.61 -12.42
CA HIS A 92 2.03 -0.42 -11.72
C HIS A 92 2.32 -0.68 -10.23
N VAL A 93 1.40 -1.36 -9.53
CA VAL A 93 1.58 -1.72 -8.11
C VAL A 93 2.72 -2.74 -7.94
N LYS A 94 2.86 -3.71 -8.85
CA LYS A 94 3.98 -4.67 -8.84
C LYS A 94 5.33 -3.98 -9.04
N GLU A 95 5.44 -3.09 -10.01
CA GLU A 95 6.67 -2.33 -10.28
C GLU A 95 7.09 -1.51 -9.06
N TRP A 96 6.12 -0.87 -8.40
CA TRP A 96 6.38 -0.17 -7.14
C TRP A 96 6.88 -1.13 -6.04
N LEU A 97 6.19 -2.24 -5.77
CA LEU A 97 6.63 -3.19 -4.73
C LEU A 97 8.03 -3.76 -5.00
N ASN A 98 8.34 -4.05 -6.27
CA ASN A 98 9.68 -4.50 -6.68
C ASN A 98 10.75 -3.44 -6.40
N SER A 99 10.45 -2.15 -6.57
CA SER A 99 11.38 -1.06 -6.24
C SER A 99 11.65 -0.91 -4.73
N CYS A 100 10.77 -1.48 -3.90
CA CYS A 100 10.90 -1.52 -2.44
C CYS A 100 11.50 -2.84 -1.92
N ASP A 101 11.96 -3.74 -2.79
CA ASP A 101 12.46 -5.09 -2.45
C ASP A 101 11.45 -5.96 -1.68
N ILE A 102 10.14 -5.73 -1.87
CA ILE A 102 9.07 -6.51 -1.25
C ILE A 102 8.68 -7.69 -2.17
N ARG A 103 8.54 -8.89 -1.58
CA ARG A 103 8.19 -10.14 -2.29
C ARG A 103 6.69 -10.31 -2.52
#